data_AF-A0A7I8EV89-F1
#
_entry.id   AF-A0A7I8EV89-F1
#
_cell.length_a   1.000
_cell.length_b   1.000
_cell.length_c   1.000
_cell.angle_alpha   90.00
_cell.angle_beta   90.00
_cell.angle_gamma   90.00
#
_symmetry.space_group_name_H-M   'P 1'
#
loop_
_entity.id
_entity.type
_entity.pdbx_description
1 polymer ?
#
loop_
_entity_poly.entity_id
_entity_poly.type
_entity_poly.pdbx_seq_one_letter_code
_entity_poly.pdbx_strand_id
1 'polypeptide(L)'
;MTTRAWVLVPVNDLAATLNFYTNNLSWTLGERPAPDMAFILEPDGKAILLAGPRAGDTTPYLQENAPIKQAGSTLPFHTANVDDLRAELEQRGLQNLRIEKGTWEHTLYIPAPEHTLIFSSLAPLSTQEILARYEQGPYELDAVLAGRSEAGLDIARAPGEWTIRQIVHHISDGDDLWALVIKAALAASGASYNQEWYTTDNACFIPLDYAGRSIEPALALFRATRAHIAQLLHHLPDDAWERYVMFKGQGMPTPAKVTVTVAVMIQAKHALEHIDEIRDIYTSSPSHL
;
A
#
# COMPACT_ATOMS: atom_id res chain seq x y z
N MET A 1 25.14 -12.63 14.72
CA MET A 1 23.93 -13.29 14.19
C MET A 1 24.19 -13.57 12.74
N THR A 2 23.93 -14.79 12.25
CA THR A 2 24.10 -15.13 10.83
C THR A 2 23.02 -14.42 10.03
N THR A 3 23.41 -13.63 9.02
CA THR A 3 22.47 -12.93 8.14
C THR A 3 21.58 -13.96 7.43
N ARG A 4 20.25 -13.78 7.50
CA ARG A 4 19.27 -14.59 6.77
C ARG A 4 18.49 -13.72 5.80
N ALA A 5 18.49 -14.11 4.54
CA ALA A 5 17.81 -13.38 3.49
C ALA A 5 16.30 -13.56 3.55
N TRP A 6 15.56 -12.49 3.32
CA TRP A 6 14.10 -12.53 3.24
C TRP A 6 13.61 -13.03 1.88
N VAL A 7 14.48 -13.10 0.88
CA VAL A 7 14.15 -13.56 -0.48
C VAL A 7 15.35 -14.23 -1.14
N LEU A 8 15.08 -15.29 -1.89
CA LEU A 8 16.03 -15.92 -2.81
C LEU A 8 15.76 -15.43 -4.24
N VAL A 9 16.81 -14.97 -4.92
CA VAL A 9 16.78 -14.61 -6.34
C VAL A 9 17.78 -15.51 -7.09
N PRO A 10 17.29 -16.55 -7.79
CA PRO A 10 18.11 -17.33 -8.71
C PRO A 10 18.55 -16.46 -9.89
N VAL A 11 19.82 -16.53 -10.26
CA VAL A 11 20.42 -15.74 -11.34
C VAL A 11 21.27 -16.62 -12.26
N ASN A 12 21.40 -16.23 -13.52
CA ASN A 12 22.21 -16.97 -14.48
C ASN A 12 23.67 -16.51 -14.43
N ASP A 13 23.89 -15.22 -14.22
CA ASP A 13 25.22 -14.63 -14.06
C ASP A 13 25.30 -13.86 -12.74
N LEU A 14 25.84 -14.54 -11.72
CA LEU A 14 26.02 -13.94 -10.40
C LEU A 14 26.96 -12.73 -10.45
N ALA A 15 28.00 -12.73 -11.30
CA ALA A 15 28.94 -11.62 -11.35
C ALA A 15 28.30 -10.37 -11.98
N ALA A 16 27.56 -10.53 -13.07
CA ALA A 16 26.81 -9.44 -13.69
C ALA A 16 25.74 -8.88 -12.75
N THR A 17 25.01 -9.75 -12.06
CA THR A 17 23.98 -9.34 -11.08
C THR A 17 24.61 -8.59 -9.91
N LEU A 18 25.72 -9.09 -9.36
CA LEU A 18 26.44 -8.41 -8.28
C LEU A 18 26.90 -7.02 -8.70
N ASN A 19 27.50 -6.90 -9.89
CA ASN A 19 27.90 -5.62 -10.44
C ASN A 19 26.72 -4.64 -10.55
N PHE A 20 25.55 -5.11 -10.98
CA PHE A 20 24.34 -4.28 -11.01
C PHE A 20 23.97 -3.77 -9.61
N TYR A 21 23.84 -4.64 -8.62
CA TYR A 21 23.48 -4.19 -7.27
C TYR A 21 24.52 -3.27 -6.62
N THR A 22 25.81 -3.60 -6.74
CA THR A 22 26.85 -2.84 -6.03
C THR A 22 27.22 -1.55 -6.76
N ASN A 23 27.32 -1.56 -8.08
CA ASN A 23 27.85 -0.42 -8.83
C ASN A 23 26.73 0.46 -9.40
N ASN A 24 25.61 -0.12 -9.83
CA ASN A 24 24.49 0.66 -10.34
C ASN A 24 23.57 1.15 -9.21
N LEU A 25 23.24 0.29 -8.24
CA LEU A 25 22.35 0.67 -7.13
C LEU A 25 23.08 1.15 -5.88
N SER A 26 24.40 0.97 -5.80
CA SER A 26 25.21 1.29 -4.61
C SER A 26 24.78 0.52 -3.36
N TRP A 27 24.24 -0.69 -3.54
CA TRP A 27 23.88 -1.59 -2.44
C TRP A 27 25.10 -2.34 -1.93
N THR A 28 25.04 -2.80 -0.68
CA THR A 28 26.21 -3.36 -0.02
C THR A 28 26.33 -4.85 -0.34
N LEU A 29 27.52 -5.27 -0.82
CA LEU A 29 27.85 -6.69 -0.91
C LEU A 29 28.03 -7.26 0.50
N GLY A 30 27.19 -8.23 0.85
CA GLY A 30 27.29 -8.99 2.09
C GLY A 30 28.25 -10.17 1.99
N GLU A 31 28.12 -11.09 2.95
CA GLU A 31 28.88 -12.33 2.97
C GLU A 31 28.59 -13.20 1.72
N ARG A 32 29.56 -14.01 1.32
CA ARG A 32 29.41 -15.02 0.27
C ARG A 32 29.46 -16.41 0.90
N PRO A 33 28.31 -17.07 1.10
CA PRO A 33 28.27 -18.38 1.75
C PRO A 33 28.93 -19.49 0.92
N ALA A 34 28.99 -19.31 -0.40
CA ALA A 34 29.64 -20.22 -1.34
C ALA A 34 30.13 -19.47 -2.59
N PRO A 35 30.96 -20.08 -3.45
CA PRO A 35 31.44 -19.44 -4.67
C PRO A 35 30.34 -18.93 -5.60
N ASP A 36 29.20 -19.61 -5.68
CA ASP A 36 28.06 -19.23 -6.54
C ASP A 36 26.85 -18.72 -5.75
N MET A 37 27.11 -18.12 -4.57
CA MET A 37 26.11 -17.45 -3.74
C MET A 37 26.67 -16.16 -3.16
N ALA A 38 25.81 -15.14 -3.03
CA ALA A 38 26.18 -13.89 -2.37
C ALA A 38 24.96 -13.22 -1.75
N PHE A 39 25.15 -12.60 -0.58
CA PHE A 39 24.17 -11.67 -0.05
C PHE A 39 24.34 -10.28 -0.66
N ILE A 40 23.24 -9.64 -1.00
CA ILE A 40 23.16 -8.21 -1.21
C ILE A 40 22.33 -7.61 -0.08
N LEU A 41 22.85 -6.56 0.55
CA LEU A 41 22.17 -5.83 1.61
C LEU A 41 21.52 -4.57 1.03
N GLU A 42 20.21 -4.45 1.25
CA GLU A 42 19.44 -3.25 1.01
C GLU A 42 19.92 -2.09 1.90
N PRO A 43 19.55 -0.84 1.57
CA PRO A 43 19.88 0.32 2.40
C PRO A 43 19.39 0.22 3.86
N ASP A 44 18.30 -0.51 4.10
CA ASP A 44 17.75 -0.74 5.45
C ASP A 44 18.39 -1.95 6.17
N GLY A 45 19.37 -2.61 5.54
CA GLY A 45 20.11 -3.75 6.07
C GLY A 45 19.45 -5.11 5.86
N LYS A 46 18.26 -5.18 5.24
CA LYS A 46 17.67 -6.47 4.84
C LYS A 46 18.52 -7.14 3.77
N ALA A 47 18.56 -8.47 3.82
CA ALA A 47 19.40 -9.26 2.93
C ALA A 47 18.58 -9.97 1.84
N ILE A 48 19.08 -9.90 0.62
CA ILE A 48 18.67 -10.70 -0.54
C ILE A 48 19.76 -11.74 -0.78
N LEU A 49 19.38 -13.00 -0.98
CA LEU A 49 20.32 -14.04 -1.40
C LEU A 49 20.27 -14.19 -2.92
N LEU A 50 21.38 -13.92 -3.59
CA LEU A 50 21.58 -14.23 -5.00
C LEU A 50 22.23 -15.62 -5.12
N ALA A 51 21.66 -16.49 -5.95
CA ALA A 51 22.14 -17.84 -6.15
C ALA A 51 22.34 -18.14 -7.65
N GLY A 52 23.58 -18.44 -8.04
CA GLY A 52 23.91 -18.83 -9.40
C GLY A 52 23.56 -20.30 -9.71
N PRO A 53 23.78 -20.76 -10.95
CA PRO A 53 23.38 -22.11 -11.39
C PRO A 53 24.07 -23.28 -10.67
N ARG A 54 25.19 -23.02 -9.99
CA ARG A 54 25.97 -24.00 -9.21
C ARG A 54 25.83 -23.77 -7.71
N ALA A 55 24.86 -22.96 -7.27
CA ALA A 55 24.54 -22.82 -5.87
C ALA A 55 24.15 -24.18 -5.28
N GLY A 56 24.68 -24.49 -4.09
CA GLY A 56 24.31 -25.67 -3.33
C GLY A 56 22.97 -25.48 -2.61
N ASP A 57 22.84 -26.10 -1.44
CA ASP A 57 21.66 -25.89 -0.59
C ASP A 57 21.59 -24.43 -0.10
N THR A 58 20.52 -23.73 -0.47
CA THR A 58 20.26 -22.34 -0.08
C THR A 58 19.45 -22.21 1.22
N THR A 59 18.82 -23.30 1.66
CA THR A 59 17.88 -23.34 2.80
C THR A 59 18.45 -22.74 4.09
N PRO A 60 19.73 -22.99 4.48
CA PRO A 60 20.28 -22.46 5.74
C PRO A 60 20.39 -20.93 5.80
N TYR A 61 20.33 -20.26 4.64
CA TYR A 61 20.59 -18.84 4.46
C TYR A 61 19.31 -18.01 4.32
N LEU A 62 18.15 -18.65 4.36
CA LEU A 62 16.86 -18.02 4.16
C LEU A 62 16.11 -17.86 5.49
N GLN A 63 15.30 -16.81 5.57
CA GLN A 63 14.27 -16.69 6.60
C GLN A 63 13.18 -17.75 6.38
N GLU A 64 12.44 -18.05 7.43
CA GLU A 64 11.30 -18.95 7.34
C GLU A 64 10.28 -18.39 6.33
N ASN A 65 9.82 -19.23 5.40
CA ASN A 65 8.90 -18.86 4.32
C ASN A 65 9.41 -17.78 3.34
N ALA A 66 10.73 -17.58 3.23
CA ALA A 66 11.30 -16.66 2.26
C ALA A 66 10.88 -17.03 0.82
N PRO A 67 10.26 -16.12 0.04
CA PRO A 67 9.91 -16.39 -1.33
C PRO A 67 11.14 -16.70 -2.20
N ILE A 68 10.96 -17.62 -3.14
CA ILE A 68 11.93 -17.93 -4.19
C ILE A 68 11.43 -17.30 -5.50
N LYS A 69 12.20 -16.35 -6.02
CA LYS A 69 11.85 -15.63 -7.25
C LYS A 69 12.08 -16.49 -8.48
N GLN A 70 11.26 -16.26 -9.49
CA GLN A 70 11.40 -16.86 -10.82
C GLN A 70 12.12 -15.86 -11.75
N ALA A 71 12.76 -16.35 -12.80
CA ALA A 71 13.34 -15.49 -13.83
C ALA A 71 12.24 -14.59 -14.45
N GLY A 72 12.57 -13.32 -14.68
CA GLY A 72 11.63 -12.30 -15.18
C GLY A 72 10.62 -11.79 -14.15
N SER A 73 10.68 -12.26 -12.90
CA SER A 73 9.78 -11.78 -11.84
C SER A 73 10.14 -10.37 -11.36
N THR A 74 9.26 -9.82 -10.51
CA THR A 74 9.44 -8.50 -9.92
C THR A 74 9.83 -8.59 -8.46
N LEU A 75 10.61 -7.62 -8.00
CA LEU A 75 11.02 -7.47 -6.61
C LEU A 75 10.59 -6.09 -6.10
N PRO A 76 9.60 -6.02 -5.18
CA PRO A 76 9.02 -4.75 -4.76
C PRO A 76 9.81 -4.10 -3.62
N PHE A 77 9.90 -2.77 -3.68
CA PHE A 77 10.58 -1.89 -2.73
C PHE A 77 9.80 -0.59 -2.54
N HIS A 78 10.09 0.12 -1.46
CA HIS A 78 9.54 1.44 -1.20
C HIS A 78 10.64 2.48 -1.27
N THR A 79 10.31 3.65 -1.81
CA THR A 79 11.17 4.83 -1.78
C THR A 79 10.36 6.04 -1.33
N ALA A 80 11.03 7.06 -0.80
CA ALA A 80 10.38 8.31 -0.42
C ALA A 80 9.82 9.06 -1.64
N ASN A 81 10.56 9.03 -2.76
CA ASN A 81 10.18 9.68 -4.01
C ASN A 81 10.81 8.94 -5.19
N VAL A 82 9.98 8.45 -6.12
CA VAL A 82 10.46 7.73 -7.30
C VAL A 82 11.14 8.62 -8.34
N ASP A 83 10.73 9.88 -8.46
CA ASP A 83 11.32 10.82 -9.42
C ASP A 83 12.76 11.17 -8.97
N ASP A 84 12.97 11.37 -7.66
CA ASP A 84 14.30 11.60 -7.08
C ASP A 84 15.22 10.38 -7.23
N LEU A 85 14.71 9.18 -6.88
CA LEU A 85 15.46 7.93 -7.04
C LEU A 85 15.83 7.69 -8.51
N ARG A 86 14.91 7.94 -9.44
CA ARG A 86 15.20 7.84 -10.88
C ARG A 86 16.34 8.77 -11.27
N ALA A 87 16.28 10.04 -10.88
CA ALA A 87 17.30 11.02 -11.21
C ALA A 87 18.69 10.62 -10.67
N GLU A 88 18.75 10.09 -9.45
CA GLU A 88 19.98 9.55 -8.84
C GLU A 88 20.55 8.38 -9.66
N LEU A 89 19.69 7.46 -10.10
CA LEU A 89 20.10 6.30 -10.89
C LEU A 89 20.53 6.67 -12.32
N GLU A 90 19.85 7.62 -12.96
CA GLU A 90 20.26 8.14 -14.28
C GLU A 90 21.63 8.83 -14.19
N GLN A 91 21.91 9.57 -13.12
CA GLN A 91 23.23 10.17 -12.86
C GLN A 91 24.33 9.11 -12.70
N ARG A 92 23.98 7.90 -12.25
CA ARG A 92 24.88 6.73 -12.18
C ARG A 92 24.97 5.95 -13.49
N GLY A 93 24.33 6.43 -14.55
CA GLY A 93 24.39 5.84 -15.87
C GLY A 93 23.41 4.69 -16.12
N LEU A 94 22.44 4.44 -15.22
CA LEU A 94 21.35 3.52 -15.54
C LEU A 94 20.45 4.14 -16.63
N GLN A 95 20.01 3.29 -17.55
CA GLN A 95 19.12 3.66 -18.65
C GLN A 95 17.89 2.75 -18.63
N ASN A 96 16.90 3.07 -19.47
CA ASN A 96 15.65 2.31 -19.63
C ASN A 96 14.82 2.22 -18.34
N LEU A 97 14.92 3.25 -17.49
CA LEU A 97 14.07 3.39 -16.30
C LEU A 97 12.69 3.87 -16.72
N ARG A 98 11.64 3.13 -16.35
CA ARG A 98 10.25 3.49 -16.64
C ARG A 98 9.56 3.94 -15.36
N ILE A 99 8.88 5.08 -15.40
CA ILE A 99 7.94 5.47 -14.35
C ILE A 99 6.52 5.32 -14.87
N GLU A 100 5.68 4.70 -14.05
CA GLU A 100 4.24 4.71 -14.18
C GLU A 100 3.67 5.66 -13.11
N LYS A 101 2.92 6.67 -13.55
CA LYS A 101 2.32 7.68 -12.66
C LYS A 101 0.84 7.38 -12.50
N GLY A 102 0.50 6.66 -11.43
CA GLY A 102 -0.88 6.50 -10.99
C GLY A 102 -1.36 7.73 -10.21
N THR A 103 -2.66 7.80 -9.97
CA THR A 103 -3.28 8.91 -9.21
C THR A 103 -2.73 9.02 -7.78
N TRP A 104 -2.48 7.88 -7.14
CA TRP A 104 -2.11 7.81 -5.72
C TRP A 104 -0.68 7.38 -5.47
N GLU A 105 -0.08 6.70 -6.44
CA GLU A 105 1.20 6.05 -6.32
C GLU A 105 1.92 6.18 -7.64
N HIS A 106 3.21 6.49 -7.56
CA HIS A 106 4.10 6.40 -8.70
C HIS A 106 5.01 5.20 -8.51
N THR A 107 5.29 4.51 -9.61
CA THR A 107 6.04 3.26 -9.60
C THR A 107 7.18 3.33 -10.60
N LEU A 108 8.40 3.14 -10.11
CA LEU A 108 9.63 3.08 -10.90
C LEU A 108 10.01 1.61 -11.16
N TYR A 109 10.20 1.28 -12.42
CA TYR A 109 10.66 -0.02 -12.88
C TYR A 109 12.13 0.08 -13.29
N ILE A 110 12.97 -0.70 -12.61
CA ILE A 110 14.41 -0.77 -12.86
C ILE A 110 14.72 -2.18 -13.38
N PRO A 111 15.06 -2.33 -14.67
CA PRO A 111 15.46 -3.62 -15.21
C PRO A 111 16.81 -4.04 -14.60
N ALA A 112 16.82 -5.15 -13.88
CA ALA A 112 18.02 -5.90 -13.51
C ALA A 112 18.26 -7.02 -14.56
N PRO A 113 19.41 -7.72 -14.54
CA PRO A 113 19.71 -8.68 -15.62
C PRO A 113 18.70 -9.84 -15.73
N GLU A 114 18.14 -10.34 -14.62
CA GLU A 114 17.19 -11.47 -14.62
C GLU A 114 15.81 -11.16 -14.00
N HIS A 115 15.58 -9.94 -13.53
CA HIS A 115 14.34 -9.53 -12.86
C HIS A 115 14.14 -8.02 -12.96
N THR A 116 13.00 -7.52 -12.50
CA THR A 116 12.74 -6.08 -12.42
C THR A 116 12.57 -5.66 -10.97
N LEU A 117 13.34 -4.67 -10.53
CA LEU A 117 13.05 -4.01 -9.26
C LEU A 117 11.93 -3.01 -9.46
N ILE A 118 10.96 -3.01 -8.56
CA ILE A 118 9.83 -2.09 -8.57
C ILE A 118 9.91 -1.24 -7.32
N PHE A 119 10.08 0.07 -7.47
CA PHE A 119 10.08 1.02 -6.36
C PHE A 119 8.81 1.84 -6.41
N SER A 120 8.08 1.87 -5.30
CA SER A 120 6.85 2.65 -5.17
C SER A 120 7.01 3.80 -4.18
N SER A 121 6.40 4.93 -4.50
CA SER A 121 6.18 6.05 -3.57
C SER A 121 4.76 6.59 -3.75
N LEU A 122 4.23 7.22 -2.70
CA LEU A 122 3.01 8.02 -2.84
C LEU A 122 3.21 9.09 -3.93
N ALA A 123 2.15 9.36 -4.69
CA ALA A 123 2.14 10.47 -5.63
C ALA A 123 2.28 11.80 -4.86
N PRO A 124 3.06 12.77 -5.38
CA PRO A 124 3.33 14.05 -4.71
C PRO A 124 2.15 15.01 -4.87
N LEU A 125 0.97 14.60 -4.44
CA LEU A 125 -0.24 15.42 -4.44
C LEU A 125 -0.13 16.53 -3.39
N SER A 126 -0.59 17.72 -3.73
CA SER A 126 -0.73 18.81 -2.76
C SER A 126 -1.82 18.49 -1.73
N THR A 127 -1.76 19.13 -0.56
CA THR A 127 -2.80 19.00 0.49
C THR A 127 -4.19 19.39 -0.04
N GLN A 128 -4.28 20.38 -0.92
CA GLN A 128 -5.53 20.77 -1.59
C GLN A 128 -6.06 19.66 -2.51
N GLU A 129 -5.20 19.03 -3.29
CA GLU A 129 -5.56 17.93 -4.18
C GLU A 129 -5.97 16.67 -3.42
N ILE A 130 -5.34 16.41 -2.27
CA ILE A 130 -5.69 15.32 -1.36
C ILE A 130 -7.06 15.61 -0.74
N LEU A 131 -7.27 16.81 -0.20
CA LEU A 131 -8.52 17.18 0.45
C LEU A 131 -9.70 17.16 -0.52
N ALA A 132 -9.53 17.68 -1.74
CA ALA A 132 -10.58 17.65 -2.75
C ALA A 132 -11.04 16.22 -3.08
N ARG A 133 -10.10 15.27 -3.21
CA ARG A 133 -10.44 13.85 -3.42
C ARG A 133 -11.05 13.21 -2.18
N TYR A 134 -10.59 13.60 -0.99
CA TYR A 134 -11.17 13.15 0.28
C TYR A 134 -12.64 13.58 0.40
N GLU A 135 -12.97 14.82 0.02
CA GLU A 135 -14.32 15.37 0.01
C GLU A 135 -15.22 14.78 -1.08
N GLN A 136 -14.64 14.30 -2.18
CA GLN A 136 -15.38 13.71 -3.30
C GLN A 136 -16.01 12.35 -2.96
N GLY A 137 -15.39 11.58 -2.05
CA GLY A 137 -15.80 10.20 -1.72
C GLY A 137 -17.30 10.02 -1.46
N PRO A 138 -17.94 10.79 -0.55
CA PRO A 138 -19.37 10.67 -0.29
C PRO A 138 -20.26 10.90 -1.52
N TYR A 139 -19.92 11.86 -2.37
CA TYR A 139 -20.71 12.17 -3.57
C TYR A 139 -20.61 11.05 -4.61
N GLU A 140 -19.41 10.49 -4.80
CA GLU A 140 -19.19 9.37 -5.71
C GLU A 140 -19.87 8.09 -5.23
N LEU A 141 -19.81 7.82 -3.91
CA LEU A 141 -20.50 6.67 -3.32
C LEU A 141 -22.02 6.80 -3.47
N ASP A 142 -22.57 7.99 -3.23
CA ASP A 142 -24.00 8.25 -3.45
C ASP A 142 -24.40 8.08 -4.91
N ALA A 143 -23.56 8.57 -5.83
CA ALA A 143 -23.81 8.47 -7.26
C ALA A 143 -23.80 7.01 -7.76
N VAL A 144 -22.84 6.19 -7.32
CA VAL A 144 -22.74 4.79 -7.78
C VAL A 144 -23.88 3.92 -7.23
N LEU A 145 -24.41 4.28 -6.04
CA LEU A 145 -25.54 3.59 -5.38
C LEU A 145 -26.91 4.14 -5.79
N ALA A 146 -26.99 5.24 -6.53
CA ALA A 146 -28.25 5.86 -6.91
C ALA A 146 -29.12 4.91 -7.76
N GLY A 147 -30.39 4.76 -7.36
CA GLY A 147 -31.38 3.96 -8.08
C GLY A 147 -31.17 2.44 -7.97
N ARG A 148 -30.32 1.97 -7.05
CA ARG A 148 -30.08 0.54 -6.82
C ARG A 148 -31.11 -0.03 -5.86
N SER A 149 -31.55 -1.27 -6.13
CA SER A 149 -32.46 -1.99 -5.26
C SER A 149 -31.70 -2.67 -4.11
N GLU A 150 -32.41 -3.07 -3.05
CA GLU A 150 -31.81 -3.86 -1.96
C GLU A 150 -31.10 -5.12 -2.47
N ALA A 151 -31.72 -5.86 -3.39
CA ALA A 151 -31.11 -7.04 -3.99
C ALA A 151 -29.85 -6.71 -4.81
N GLY A 152 -29.76 -5.49 -5.37
CA GLY A 152 -28.58 -5.00 -6.06
C GLY A 152 -27.38 -4.77 -5.13
N LEU A 153 -27.62 -4.50 -3.85
CA LEU A 153 -26.57 -4.35 -2.84
C LEU A 153 -25.95 -5.70 -2.44
N ASP A 154 -26.65 -6.81 -2.68
CA ASP A 154 -26.21 -8.15 -2.30
C ASP A 154 -25.41 -8.86 -3.40
N ILE A 155 -25.04 -8.14 -4.45
CA ILE A 155 -24.21 -8.63 -5.55
C ILE A 155 -22.73 -8.48 -5.18
N ALA A 156 -21.95 -9.53 -5.44
CA ALA A 156 -20.48 -9.56 -5.33
C ALA A 156 -19.83 -9.78 -6.70
N ARG A 157 -18.56 -9.39 -6.85
CA ARG A 157 -17.78 -9.58 -8.08
C ARG A 157 -17.58 -11.07 -8.41
N ALA A 158 -17.31 -11.89 -7.41
CA ALA A 158 -17.22 -13.35 -7.53
C ALA A 158 -17.71 -14.06 -6.25
N PRO A 159 -18.01 -15.39 -6.31
CA PRO A 159 -18.37 -16.15 -5.12
C PRO A 159 -17.30 -16.07 -4.03
N GLY A 160 -17.70 -15.65 -2.84
CA GLY A 160 -16.81 -15.51 -1.68
C GLY A 160 -16.15 -14.14 -1.54
N GLU A 161 -16.29 -13.25 -2.53
CA GLU A 161 -15.91 -11.84 -2.41
C GLU A 161 -17.02 -11.02 -1.73
N TRP A 162 -16.70 -9.78 -1.35
CA TRP A 162 -17.66 -8.92 -0.69
C TRP A 162 -18.77 -8.46 -1.62
N THR A 163 -19.98 -8.40 -1.07
CA THR A 163 -21.10 -7.72 -1.72
C THR A 163 -20.93 -6.22 -1.65
N ILE A 164 -21.63 -5.48 -2.51
CA ILE A 164 -21.66 -4.02 -2.46
C ILE A 164 -22.08 -3.51 -1.07
N ARG A 165 -23.06 -4.15 -0.43
CA ARG A 165 -23.47 -3.84 0.96
C ARG A 165 -22.29 -3.93 1.92
N GLN A 166 -21.50 -4.99 1.84
CA GLN A 166 -20.34 -5.18 2.69
C GLN A 166 -19.25 -4.14 2.41
N ILE A 167 -19.03 -3.79 1.13
CA ILE A 167 -18.08 -2.74 0.74
C ILE A 167 -18.51 -1.38 1.31
N VAL A 168 -19.79 -1.03 1.26
CA VAL A 168 -20.29 0.25 1.82
C VAL A 168 -20.04 0.35 3.33
N HIS A 169 -20.31 -0.71 4.08
CA HIS A 169 -20.01 -0.75 5.51
C HIS A 169 -18.51 -0.68 5.78
N HIS A 170 -17.70 -1.35 4.95
CA HIS A 170 -16.25 -1.31 5.04
C HIS A 170 -15.69 0.10 4.84
N ILE A 171 -16.17 0.84 3.82
CA ILE A 171 -15.80 2.24 3.60
C ILE A 171 -16.13 3.09 4.84
N SER A 172 -17.38 3.01 5.32
CA SER A 172 -17.85 3.82 6.46
C SER A 172 -17.06 3.57 7.74
N ASP A 173 -16.88 2.30 8.12
CA ASP A 173 -16.25 1.95 9.41
C ASP A 173 -14.73 2.18 9.38
N GLY A 174 -14.10 2.03 8.20
CA GLY A 174 -12.72 2.45 7.99
C GLY A 174 -12.53 3.94 8.24
N ASP A 175 -13.44 4.75 7.69
CA ASP A 175 -13.41 6.21 7.84
C ASP A 175 -13.64 6.70 9.26
N ASP A 176 -14.62 6.14 9.96
CA ASP A 176 -14.89 6.50 11.36
C ASP A 176 -13.65 6.24 12.24
N LEU A 177 -13.00 5.09 12.02
CA LEU A 177 -11.79 4.72 12.72
C LEU A 177 -10.64 5.69 12.42
N TRP A 178 -10.41 6.02 11.15
CA TRP A 178 -9.31 6.92 10.76
C TRP A 178 -9.60 8.38 11.09
N ALA A 179 -10.85 8.80 11.18
CA ALA A 179 -11.22 10.12 11.67
C ALA A 179 -10.76 10.33 13.12
N LEU A 180 -10.80 9.29 13.95
CA LEU A 180 -10.23 9.36 15.30
C LEU A 180 -8.71 9.49 15.27
N VAL A 181 -8.03 8.76 14.39
CA VAL A 181 -6.56 8.85 14.20
C VAL A 181 -6.16 10.25 13.75
N ILE A 182 -6.86 10.82 12.77
CA ILE A 182 -6.63 12.19 12.26
C ILE A 182 -6.83 13.20 13.39
N LYS A 183 -7.94 13.12 14.13
CA LYS A 183 -8.18 14.02 15.27
C LYS A 183 -7.10 13.88 16.35
N ALA A 184 -6.62 12.67 16.64
CA ALA A 184 -5.53 12.44 17.57
C ALA A 184 -4.23 13.11 17.10
N ALA A 185 -3.87 12.98 15.82
CA ALA A 185 -2.72 13.66 15.25
C ALA A 185 -2.86 15.19 15.34
N LEU A 186 -4.03 15.73 14.99
CA LEU A 186 -4.31 17.15 15.01
C LEU A 186 -4.24 17.75 16.42
N ALA A 187 -4.78 17.04 17.42
CA ALA A 187 -4.87 17.51 18.81
C ALA A 187 -3.60 17.24 19.63
N ALA A 188 -2.91 16.14 19.36
CA ALA A 188 -1.77 15.66 20.16
C ALA A 188 -0.68 15.05 19.25
N SER A 189 -0.07 15.91 18.42
CA SER A 189 1.00 15.46 17.51
C SER A 189 2.11 14.73 18.25
N GLY A 190 2.50 13.56 17.74
CA GLY A 190 3.48 12.64 18.33
C GLY A 190 2.87 11.59 19.27
N ALA A 191 1.57 11.62 19.54
CA ALA A 191 0.91 10.62 20.39
C ALA A 191 1.00 9.21 19.80
N SER A 192 1.11 8.21 20.67
CA SER A 192 0.98 6.81 20.29
C SER A 192 -0.49 6.46 20.05
N TYR A 193 -0.76 5.76 18.95
CA TYR A 193 -2.09 5.26 18.62
C TYR A 193 -2.03 3.77 18.33
N ASN A 194 -2.66 2.94 19.17
CA ASN A 194 -2.67 1.49 19.01
C ASN A 194 -4.06 1.02 18.55
N GLN A 195 -4.09 0.25 17.47
CA GLN A 195 -5.32 -0.31 16.90
C GLN A 195 -5.14 -1.81 16.69
N GLU A 196 -5.79 -2.62 17.54
CA GLU A 196 -5.55 -4.07 17.58
C GLU A 196 -6.69 -4.91 17.01
N TRP A 197 -7.89 -4.34 16.87
CA TRP A 197 -9.11 -5.10 16.55
C TRP A 197 -9.57 -5.00 15.09
N TYR A 198 -9.18 -3.93 14.39
CA TYR A 198 -9.53 -3.72 12.99
C TYR A 198 -8.33 -4.07 12.13
N THR A 199 -8.44 -5.19 11.45
CA THR A 199 -7.35 -6.00 10.89
C THR A 199 -7.30 -5.85 9.38
N THR A 200 -6.15 -6.13 8.75
CA THR A 200 -5.99 -5.97 7.28
C THR A 200 -6.77 -7.00 6.46
N ASP A 201 -7.11 -8.15 7.05
CA ASP A 201 -8.05 -9.12 6.46
C ASP A 201 -9.52 -8.70 6.65
N ASN A 202 -9.74 -7.59 7.36
CA ASN A 202 -11.03 -6.99 7.66
C ASN A 202 -12.06 -7.97 8.23
N ALA A 203 -11.62 -9.02 8.93
CA ALA A 203 -12.47 -10.10 9.45
C ALA A 203 -13.64 -9.62 10.34
N CYS A 204 -13.57 -8.38 10.83
CA CYS A 204 -14.65 -7.70 11.54
C CYS A 204 -15.99 -7.62 10.77
N PHE A 205 -15.98 -7.74 9.44
CA PHE A 205 -17.23 -7.70 8.64
C PHE A 205 -18.23 -8.79 9.03
N ILE A 206 -17.76 -9.93 9.56
CA ILE A 206 -18.61 -11.04 10.03
C ILE A 206 -19.26 -10.72 11.37
N PRO A 207 -18.52 -10.45 12.47
CA PRO A 207 -19.14 -10.15 13.77
C PRO A 207 -19.93 -8.83 13.78
N LEU A 208 -19.65 -7.91 12.86
CA LEU A 208 -20.42 -6.66 12.68
C LEU A 208 -21.60 -6.80 11.71
N ASP A 209 -21.85 -8.01 11.19
CA ASP A 209 -22.93 -8.36 10.27
C ASP A 209 -23.10 -7.36 9.10
N TYR A 210 -22.02 -7.12 8.37
CA TYR A 210 -22.05 -6.21 7.23
C TYR A 210 -23.00 -6.70 6.11
N ALA A 211 -23.28 -8.01 6.06
CA ALA A 211 -24.17 -8.58 5.05
C ALA A 211 -25.66 -8.43 5.40
N GLY A 212 -26.02 -8.40 6.69
CA GLY A 212 -27.42 -8.43 7.13
C GLY A 212 -28.05 -7.06 7.40
N ARG A 213 -27.28 -5.97 7.41
CA ARG A 213 -27.76 -4.65 7.87
C ARG A 213 -27.93 -3.62 6.74
N SER A 214 -28.88 -2.70 6.93
CA SER A 214 -29.15 -1.62 5.97
C SER A 214 -27.97 -0.65 5.86
N ILE A 215 -27.78 -0.03 4.69
CA ILE A 215 -26.59 0.80 4.40
C ILE A 215 -26.78 2.28 4.75
N GLU A 216 -28.01 2.75 4.93
CA GLU A 216 -28.33 4.16 5.13
C GLU A 216 -27.62 4.77 6.35
N PRO A 217 -27.54 4.10 7.52
CA PRO A 217 -26.78 4.62 8.64
C PRO A 217 -25.28 4.74 8.34
N ALA A 218 -24.70 3.79 7.60
CA ALA A 218 -23.30 3.83 7.20
C ALA A 218 -23.01 4.97 6.22
N LEU A 219 -23.88 5.18 5.23
CA LEU A 219 -23.78 6.33 4.33
C LEU A 219 -23.91 7.66 5.07
N ALA A 220 -24.82 7.76 6.04
CA ALA A 220 -24.97 8.96 6.86
C ALA A 220 -23.72 9.23 7.71
N LEU A 221 -23.14 8.19 8.33
CA LEU A 221 -21.90 8.29 9.10
C LEU A 221 -20.74 8.72 8.22
N PHE A 222 -20.54 8.08 7.07
CA PHE A 222 -19.47 8.41 6.13
C PHE A 222 -19.54 9.89 5.69
N ARG A 223 -20.72 10.37 5.29
CA ARG A 223 -20.92 11.79 4.92
C ARG A 223 -20.56 12.74 6.08
N ALA A 224 -21.06 12.46 7.28
CA ALA A 224 -20.83 13.30 8.45
C ALA A 224 -19.36 13.32 8.87
N THR A 225 -18.70 12.15 8.86
CA THR A 225 -17.29 11.99 9.17
C THR A 225 -16.41 12.76 8.18
N ARG A 226 -16.64 12.58 6.88
CA ARG A 226 -15.90 13.29 5.82
C ARG A 226 -16.07 14.80 5.93
N ALA A 227 -17.31 15.29 6.09
CA ALA A 227 -17.58 16.71 6.25
C ALA A 227 -16.92 17.29 7.51
N HIS A 228 -16.94 16.55 8.62
CA HIS A 228 -16.34 16.98 9.88
C HIS A 228 -14.81 17.10 9.78
N ILE A 229 -14.12 16.10 9.24
CA ILE A 229 -12.67 16.13 9.05
C ILE A 229 -12.27 17.21 8.05
N ALA A 230 -12.98 17.31 6.91
CA ALA A 230 -12.70 18.35 5.93
C ALA A 230 -12.85 19.76 6.51
N GLN A 231 -13.90 20.02 7.29
CA GLN A 231 -14.09 21.29 7.97
C GLN A 231 -12.92 21.63 8.91
N LEU A 232 -12.41 20.65 9.68
CA LEU A 232 -11.23 20.86 10.52
C LEU A 232 -10.00 21.24 9.69
N LEU A 233 -9.75 20.53 8.59
CA LEU A 233 -8.57 20.75 7.74
C LEU A 233 -8.62 22.06 6.95
N HIS A 234 -9.81 22.54 6.58
CA HIS A 234 -9.98 23.88 6.01
C HIS A 234 -9.75 25.00 7.03
N HIS A 235 -9.99 24.74 8.32
CA HIS A 235 -9.92 25.77 9.36
C HIS A 235 -8.54 25.88 10.02
N LEU A 236 -7.82 24.76 10.11
CA LEU A 236 -6.53 24.71 10.78
C LEU A 236 -5.40 25.26 9.90
N PRO A 237 -4.32 25.79 10.52
CA PRO A 237 -3.13 26.27 9.79
C PRO A 237 -2.42 25.14 9.01
N ASP A 238 -1.64 25.53 7.99
CA ASP A 238 -0.95 24.60 7.08
C ASP A 238 -0.08 23.55 7.79
N ASP A 239 0.53 23.91 8.93
CA ASP A 239 1.36 22.99 9.73
C ASP A 239 0.57 21.81 10.34
N ALA A 240 -0.78 21.91 10.37
CA ALA A 240 -1.65 20.83 10.83
C ALA A 240 -1.52 19.56 9.98
N TRP A 241 -1.20 19.68 8.70
CA TRP A 241 -1.00 18.57 7.77
C TRP A 241 0.25 17.72 8.11
N GLU A 242 1.24 18.34 8.74
CA GLU A 242 2.49 17.69 9.18
C GLU A 242 2.39 17.06 10.58
N ARG A 243 1.31 17.35 11.31
CA ARG A 243 1.03 16.70 12.60
C ARG A 243 0.82 15.21 12.40
N TYR A 244 1.13 14.42 13.42
CA TYR A 244 1.21 12.97 13.24
C TYR A 244 0.89 12.18 14.50
N VAL A 245 0.66 10.88 14.34
CA VAL A 245 0.70 9.88 15.41
C VAL A 245 1.81 8.86 15.15
N MET A 246 2.25 8.19 16.22
CA MET A 246 2.97 6.92 16.11
C MET A 246 1.93 5.79 16.11
N PHE A 247 1.48 5.41 14.92
CA PHE A 247 0.43 4.43 14.70
C PHE A 247 0.98 3.00 14.76
N LYS A 248 0.30 2.12 15.48
CA LYS A 248 0.59 0.68 15.52
C LYS A 248 -0.71 -0.09 15.29
N GLY A 249 -0.84 -0.66 14.10
CA GLY A 249 -1.91 -1.59 13.75
C GLY A 249 -1.61 -3.02 14.20
N GLN A 250 -2.62 -3.88 14.12
CA GLN A 250 -2.44 -5.31 14.34
C GLN A 250 -1.43 -5.89 13.33
N GLY A 251 -0.52 -6.75 13.78
CA GLY A 251 0.50 -7.38 12.94
C GLY A 251 1.70 -6.49 12.59
N MET A 252 1.67 -5.19 12.91
CA MET A 252 2.84 -4.33 12.73
C MET A 252 3.92 -4.65 13.77
N PRO A 253 5.18 -4.89 13.35
CA PRO A 253 6.27 -5.20 14.29
C PRO A 253 6.63 -4.01 15.17
N THR A 254 6.55 -2.79 14.63
CA THR A 254 6.84 -1.52 15.34
C THR A 254 5.83 -0.45 14.92
N PRO A 255 5.57 0.56 15.77
CA PRO A 255 4.81 1.73 15.37
C PRO A 255 5.46 2.47 14.19
N ALA A 256 4.63 3.03 13.31
CA ALA A 256 5.06 3.89 12.21
C ALA A 256 4.53 5.31 12.40
N LYS A 257 5.31 6.31 11.97
CA LYS A 257 4.85 7.70 11.92
C LYS A 257 3.81 7.84 10.81
N VAL A 258 2.61 8.30 11.16
CA VAL A 258 1.55 8.61 10.19
C VAL A 258 1.12 10.06 10.37
N THR A 259 1.41 10.89 9.36
CA THR A 259 0.99 12.29 9.34
C THR A 259 -0.47 12.43 8.94
N VAL A 260 -1.07 13.59 9.21
CA VAL A 260 -2.41 13.94 8.73
C VAL A 260 -2.47 13.86 7.19
N THR A 261 -1.46 14.35 6.48
CA THR A 261 -1.35 14.22 5.01
C THR A 261 -1.48 12.76 4.57
N VAL A 262 -0.70 11.86 5.17
CA VAL A 262 -0.71 10.44 4.82
C VAL A 262 -2.06 9.80 5.18
N ALA A 263 -2.59 10.07 6.36
CA ALA A 263 -3.88 9.51 6.80
C ALA A 263 -5.02 9.91 5.84
N VAL A 264 -5.14 11.20 5.53
CA VAL A 264 -6.20 11.71 4.64
C VAL A 264 -6.03 11.16 3.22
N MET A 265 -4.79 11.10 2.70
CA MET A 265 -4.52 10.53 1.38
C MET A 265 -4.89 9.04 1.30
N ILE A 266 -4.49 8.23 2.28
CA ILE A 266 -4.81 6.80 2.32
C ILE A 266 -6.32 6.60 2.39
N GLN A 267 -7.05 7.41 3.18
CA GLN A 267 -8.50 7.31 3.26
C GLN A 267 -9.21 7.79 1.99
N ALA A 268 -8.69 8.82 1.32
CA ALA A 268 -9.21 9.23 0.00
C ALA A 268 -9.03 8.12 -1.03
N LYS A 269 -7.83 7.52 -1.11
CA LYS A 269 -7.53 6.36 -1.96
C LYS A 269 -8.46 5.19 -1.67
N HIS A 270 -8.52 4.75 -0.41
CA HIS A 270 -9.31 3.60 0.05
C HIS A 270 -10.78 3.71 -0.34
N ALA A 271 -11.43 4.84 -0.04
CA ALA A 271 -12.84 5.02 -0.39
C ALA A 271 -13.05 5.00 -1.91
N LEU A 272 -12.20 5.70 -2.68
CA LEU A 272 -12.35 5.81 -4.13
C LEU A 272 -12.07 4.49 -4.86
N GLU A 273 -11.10 3.70 -4.41
CA GLU A 273 -10.84 2.35 -4.97
C GLU A 273 -12.02 1.40 -4.73
N HIS A 274 -12.64 1.43 -3.55
CA HIS A 274 -13.83 0.62 -3.29
C HIS A 274 -15.09 1.13 -4.01
N ILE A 275 -15.19 2.44 -4.25
CA ILE A 275 -16.26 2.98 -5.10
C ILE A 275 -16.09 2.52 -6.55
N ASP A 276 -14.86 2.48 -7.05
CA ASP A 276 -14.54 1.91 -8.36
C ASP A 276 -14.88 0.41 -8.41
N GLU A 277 -14.59 -0.33 -7.34
CA GLU A 277 -14.98 -1.74 -7.20
C GLU A 277 -16.51 -1.93 -7.26
N ILE A 278 -17.29 -1.09 -6.57
CA ILE A 278 -18.75 -1.11 -6.67
C ILE A 278 -19.20 -0.84 -8.11
N ARG A 279 -18.56 0.10 -8.80
CA ARG A 279 -18.87 0.42 -10.21
C ARG A 279 -18.62 -0.79 -11.12
N ASP A 280 -17.48 -1.46 -10.94
CA ASP A 280 -17.12 -2.69 -11.66
C ASP A 280 -18.11 -3.82 -11.44
N ILE A 281 -18.57 -4.03 -10.19
CA ILE A 281 -19.57 -5.04 -9.86
C ILE A 281 -20.85 -4.78 -10.66
N TYR A 282 -21.32 -3.53 -10.71
CA TYR A 282 -22.52 -3.19 -11.48
C TYR A 282 -22.34 -3.32 -12.99
N THR A 283 -21.15 -3.04 -13.54
CA THR A 283 -20.92 -3.17 -14.99
C THR A 283 -20.68 -4.62 -15.42
N SER A 284 -20.11 -5.44 -14.54
CA SER A 284 -19.79 -6.84 -14.81
C SER A 284 -20.95 -7.79 -14.53
N SER A 285 -21.94 -7.33 -13.74
CA SER A 285 -23.17 -8.07 -13.51
C SER A 285 -24.08 -7.96 -14.73
N PRO A 286 -24.40 -9.06 -15.44
CA PRO A 286 -25.34 -9.00 -16.55
C PRO A 286 -26.67 -8.46 -16.00
N SER A 287 -27.09 -7.31 -16.54
CA SER A 287 -28.37 -6.67 -16.24
C SER A 287 -29.46 -7.71 -16.10
N HIS A 288 -29.97 -7.91 -14.88
CA HIS A 288 -31.24 -8.61 -14.71
C HIS A 288 -32.31 -7.71 -15.34
N LEU A 289 -32.66 -8.03 -16.59
CA LEU A 289 -33.96 -7.74 -17.21
C LEU A 289 -35.10 -8.21 -16.30
#